data_AF-A0A1B6EYW6-F1
#
_entry.id   AF-A0A1B6EYW6-F1
#
_cell.length_a   1.000
_cell.length_b   1.000
_cell.length_c   1.000
_cell.angle_alpha   90.00
_cell.angle_beta   90.00
_cell.angle_gamma   90.00
#
_symmetry.space_group_name_H-M   'P 1'
#
loop_
_entity.id
_entity.type
_entity.pdbx_description
1 polymer ?
#
loop_
_entity_poly.entity_id
_entity_poly.type
_entity_poly.pdbx_seq_one_letter_code
_entity_poly.pdbx_strand_id
1 'polypeptide(L)'
;KRKHNSHKERFDPKDNEIPMVPKPNTCDTSYDAISMIRSEVFVFKDKYLWRIGDRGLYEGYPAEIRRMFSDFPENLTHVDAVYERFDNKIAFFCGRHYYLFDGSRLEHNYPKRLTDLGLPQTVTKIDAA
;
A
#
# COMPACT_ATOMS: atom_id res chain seq x y z
N LYS A 1 55.42 32.94 11.64
CA LYS A 1 54.94 31.64 11.10
C LYS A 1 53.44 31.53 11.37
N ARG A 2 52.59 32.01 10.46
CA ARG A 2 51.12 31.89 10.55
C ARG A 2 50.71 30.55 9.90
N LYS A 3 50.20 29.61 10.68
CA LYS A 3 49.61 28.36 10.16
C LYS A 3 48.14 28.66 9.80
N HIS A 4 47.84 28.71 8.51
CA HIS A 4 46.47 28.63 8.00
C HIS A 4 45.97 27.21 8.24
N ASN A 5 45.01 27.05 9.14
CA ASN A 5 44.35 25.76 9.36
C ASN A 5 43.14 25.69 8.42
N SER A 6 43.32 24.97 7.31
CA SER A 6 42.24 24.65 6.37
C SER A 6 41.29 23.66 7.06
N HIS A 7 40.15 24.15 7.54
CA HIS A 7 39.03 23.29 7.88
C HIS A 7 38.40 22.79 6.58
N LYS A 8 38.85 21.62 6.14
CA LYS A 8 38.19 20.84 5.10
C LYS A 8 36.90 20.30 5.73
N GLU A 9 35.77 20.91 5.38
CA GLU A 9 34.44 20.40 5.72
C GLU A 9 34.35 18.95 5.25
N ARG A 10 34.08 18.05 6.20
CA ARG A 10 33.86 16.63 5.89
C ARG A 10 32.43 16.54 5.38
N PHE A 11 32.26 16.19 4.11
CA PHE A 11 30.98 15.71 3.61
C PHE A 11 30.63 14.44 4.38
N ASP A 12 29.59 14.51 5.21
CA ASP A 12 29.03 13.36 5.92
C ASP A 12 28.08 12.62 4.94
N PRO A 13 28.26 11.31 4.65
CA PRO A 13 27.50 10.61 3.61
C PRO A 13 26.02 10.32 3.95
N LYS A 14 25.47 10.91 5.02
CA LYS A 14 24.17 10.49 5.61
C LYS A 14 22.93 11.12 4.99
N ASP A 15 23.08 12.06 4.05
CA ASP A 15 21.93 12.80 3.51
C ASP A 15 21.20 12.09 2.34
N ASN A 16 21.44 10.80 2.12
CA ASN A 16 20.78 9.99 1.09
C ASN A 16 19.92 8.83 1.66
N GLU A 17 19.48 8.91 2.92
CA GLU A 17 18.41 8.03 3.39
C GLU A 17 17.06 8.60 2.94
N ILE A 18 16.45 7.93 1.95
CA ILE A 18 15.02 8.11 1.64
C ILE A 18 14.27 8.00 2.98
N PRO A 19 13.44 8.98 3.38
CA PRO A 19 12.73 8.91 4.65
C PRO A 19 11.93 7.62 4.70
N MET A 20 12.36 6.68 5.55
CA MET A 20 11.62 5.45 5.76
C MET A 20 10.29 5.85 6.40
N VAL A 21 9.20 5.79 5.64
CA VAL A 21 7.86 6.05 6.18
C VAL A 21 7.68 5.12 7.38
N PRO A 22 7.52 5.66 8.60
CA PRO A 22 7.40 4.83 9.79
C PRO A 22 6.12 4.00 9.69
N LYS A 23 6.13 2.81 10.30
CA LYS A 23 4.92 1.98 10.40
C LYS A 23 3.80 2.80 11.07
N PRO A 24 2.57 2.76 10.56
CA PRO A 24 1.46 3.53 11.12
C PRO A 24 1.10 3.03 12.53
N ASN A 25 0.70 3.95 13.40
CA ASN A 25 0.16 3.62 14.72
C ASN A 25 -1.26 3.07 14.56
N THR A 26 -1.55 1.90 15.12
CA THR A 26 -2.87 1.25 15.02
C THR A 26 -4.00 2.13 15.58
N CYS A 27 -3.78 2.85 16.67
CA CYS A 27 -4.82 3.58 17.40
C CYS A 27 -4.89 5.07 17.03
N ASP A 28 -3.87 5.60 16.37
CA ASP A 28 -3.71 7.03 16.07
C ASP A 28 -3.27 7.21 14.61
N THR A 29 -4.19 6.85 13.71
CA THR A 29 -3.99 7.00 12.26
C THR A 29 -5.33 7.07 11.52
N SER A 30 -5.29 7.55 10.28
CA SER A 30 -6.40 7.38 9.34
C SER A 30 -6.28 6.06 8.61
N TYR A 31 -7.33 5.65 7.89
CA TYR A 31 -7.28 4.47 7.03
C TYR A 31 -7.67 4.85 5.61
N ASP A 32 -7.01 4.23 4.64
CA ASP A 32 -7.23 4.52 3.23
C ASP A 32 -8.33 3.61 2.66
N ALA A 33 -8.40 2.35 3.11
CA ALA A 33 -9.46 1.41 2.75
C ALA A 33 -9.73 0.38 3.87
N ILE A 34 -10.94 -0.17 3.89
CA ILE A 34 -11.33 -1.30 4.75
C ILE A 34 -12.13 -2.28 3.90
N SER A 35 -11.86 -3.58 4.05
CA SER A 35 -12.56 -4.62 3.29
C SER A 35 -12.73 -5.90 4.11
N MET A 36 -13.77 -6.66 3.79
CA MET A 36 -13.94 -8.03 4.27
C MET A 36 -13.49 -8.98 3.16
N ILE A 37 -12.50 -9.83 3.46
CA ILE A 37 -11.93 -10.81 2.54
C ILE A 37 -11.93 -12.15 3.25
N ARG A 38 -12.63 -13.15 2.72
CA ARG A 38 -12.69 -14.51 3.28
C ARG A 38 -13.05 -14.53 4.77
N SER A 39 -14.05 -13.73 5.14
CA SER A 39 -14.56 -13.55 6.51
C SER A 39 -13.58 -12.88 7.50
N GLU A 40 -12.50 -12.28 7.01
CA GLU A 40 -11.58 -11.50 7.84
C GLU A 40 -11.62 -10.02 7.42
N VAL A 41 -11.39 -9.12 8.37
CA VAL A 41 -11.33 -7.68 8.10
C VAL A 41 -9.89 -7.29 7.80
N PHE A 42 -9.70 -6.61 6.67
CA PHE A 42 -8.46 -6.02 6.24
C PHE A 42 -8.59 -4.51 6.28
N VAL A 43 -7.68 -3.85 7.00
CA VAL A 43 -7.63 -2.39 7.12
C VAL A 43 -6.33 -1.93 6.48
N PHE A 44 -6.38 -0.96 5.57
CA PHE A 44 -5.22 -0.51 4.78
C PHE A 44 -4.83 0.91 5.16
N LYS A 45 -3.52 1.14 5.30
CA LYS A 45 -2.94 2.47 5.46
C LYS A 45 -1.55 2.54 4.85
N ASP A 46 -1.35 3.49 3.93
CA ASP A 46 -0.16 3.63 3.13
C ASP A 46 0.20 2.26 2.53
N LYS A 47 1.48 1.88 2.55
CA LYS A 47 1.94 0.57 2.09
C LYS A 47 1.67 -0.56 3.10
N TYR A 48 0.92 -0.34 4.17
CA TYR A 48 0.66 -1.28 5.25
C TYR A 48 -0.81 -1.72 5.33
N LEU A 49 -1.04 -2.87 5.95
CA LEU A 49 -2.37 -3.33 6.33
C LEU A 49 -2.37 -3.97 7.72
N TRP A 50 -3.56 -4.06 8.33
CA TRP A 50 -3.87 -4.93 9.46
C TRP A 50 -4.83 -6.03 8.98
N ARG A 51 -4.71 -7.22 9.56
CA ARG A 51 -5.62 -8.35 9.34
C ARG A 51 -6.25 -8.73 10.67
N ILE A 52 -7.57 -8.78 10.71
CA ILE A 52 -8.35 -9.04 11.92
C ILE A 52 -9.27 -10.23 11.62
N GLY A 53 -9.15 -11.29 12.40
CA GLY A 53 -10.02 -12.46 12.32
C GLY A 53 -10.92 -12.56 13.54
N ASP A 54 -11.55 -13.72 13.71
CA ASP A 54 -12.53 -13.98 14.78
C ASP A 54 -11.97 -13.77 16.20
N ARG A 55 -10.65 -13.92 16.38
CA ARG A 55 -9.96 -13.74 17.67
C ARG A 55 -9.31 -12.36 17.82
N GLY A 56 -9.62 -11.43 16.93
CA GLY A 56 -9.07 -10.08 16.92
C GLY A 56 -7.87 -9.92 15.97
N LEU A 57 -7.02 -8.94 16.28
CA LEU A 57 -5.87 -8.58 15.44
C LEU A 57 -4.83 -9.71 15.43
N TYR A 58 -4.44 -10.15 14.24
CA TYR A 58 -3.34 -11.11 14.10
C TYR A 58 -1.99 -10.50 14.54
N GLU A 59 -1.10 -11.33 15.06
CA GLU A 59 0.26 -10.90 15.42
C GLU A 59 1.08 -10.44 14.21
N GLY A 60 2.01 -9.50 14.44
CA GLY A 60 2.92 -9.02 13.40
C GLY A 60 2.29 -8.07 12.39
N TYR A 61 1.15 -7.44 12.73
CA TYR A 61 0.53 -6.33 12.00
C TYR A 61 0.67 -5.00 12.77
N PRO A 62 0.77 -3.84 12.09
CA PRO A 62 0.67 -3.67 10.65
C PRO A 62 1.88 -4.25 9.89
N ALA A 63 1.60 -4.75 8.70
CA ALA A 63 2.58 -5.34 7.80
C ALA A 63 2.43 -4.78 6.39
N GLU A 64 3.51 -4.79 5.61
CA GLU A 64 3.43 -4.29 4.25
C GLU A 64 2.42 -5.09 3.42
N ILE A 65 1.65 -4.40 2.57
CA ILE A 65 0.65 -5.02 1.68
C ILE A 65 1.31 -6.12 0.83
N ARG A 66 2.53 -5.84 0.32
CA ARG A 66 3.33 -6.78 -0.46
C ARG A 66 3.73 -8.05 0.29
N ARG A 67 3.63 -8.10 1.64
CA ARG A 67 3.84 -9.35 2.40
C ARG A 67 2.77 -10.40 2.09
N MET A 68 1.55 -9.97 1.80
CA MET A 68 0.43 -10.86 1.46
C MET A 68 0.13 -10.89 -0.04
N PHE A 69 0.37 -9.79 -0.73
CA PHE A 69 0.09 -9.59 -2.15
C PHE A 69 1.39 -9.25 -2.88
N SER A 70 2.28 -10.24 -3.02
CA SER A 70 3.67 -10.07 -3.46
C SER A 70 3.83 -9.46 -4.84
N ASP A 71 2.83 -9.66 -5.70
CA ASP A 71 2.86 -9.25 -7.11
C ASP A 71 2.51 -7.77 -7.31
N PHE A 72 2.22 -7.02 -6.23
CA PHE A 72 2.15 -5.57 -6.30
C PHE A 72 3.51 -4.95 -6.64
N PRO A 73 3.53 -3.82 -7.38
CA PRO A 73 4.76 -3.08 -7.68
C PRO A 73 5.51 -2.64 -6.43
N GLU A 74 6.84 -2.53 -6.54
CA GLU A 74 7.68 -2.16 -5.38
C GLU A 74 7.45 -0.74 -4.87
N ASN A 75 7.01 0.13 -5.76
CA ASN A 75 6.67 1.52 -5.48
C ASN A 75 5.20 1.72 -5.09
N LEU A 76 4.47 0.65 -4.71
CA LEU A 76 3.12 0.78 -4.16
C LEU A 76 3.16 1.66 -2.90
N THR A 77 2.39 2.74 -2.90
CA THR A 77 2.31 3.67 -1.77
C THR A 77 1.05 3.49 -0.93
N HIS A 78 -0.08 3.12 -1.54
CA HIS A 78 -1.38 2.90 -0.90
C HIS A 78 -2.36 2.20 -1.85
N VAL A 79 -3.53 1.87 -1.33
CA VAL A 79 -4.73 1.43 -2.09
C VAL A 79 -5.88 2.36 -1.70
N ASP A 80 -6.73 2.73 -2.66
CA ASP A 80 -7.85 3.66 -2.43
C ASP A 80 -9.13 2.94 -2.04
N ALA A 81 -9.37 1.75 -2.58
CA ALA A 81 -10.53 0.91 -2.27
C ALA A 81 -10.22 -0.56 -2.53
N VAL A 82 -10.87 -1.47 -1.79
CA VAL A 82 -10.65 -2.91 -1.89
C VAL A 82 -11.96 -3.65 -1.66
N TYR A 83 -12.30 -4.62 -2.51
CA TYR A 83 -13.44 -5.51 -2.27
C TYR A 83 -13.18 -6.93 -2.79
N GLU A 84 -13.82 -7.90 -2.15
CA GLU A 84 -13.88 -9.28 -2.62
C GLU A 84 -15.06 -9.44 -3.60
N ARG A 85 -14.76 -9.92 -4.81
CA ARG A 85 -15.77 -10.20 -5.84
C ARG A 85 -16.47 -11.52 -5.57
N PHE A 86 -17.61 -11.72 -6.23
CA PHE A 86 -18.39 -12.95 -6.16
C PHE A 86 -17.61 -14.21 -6.59
N ASP A 87 -16.55 -14.06 -7.38
CA ASP A 87 -15.66 -15.16 -7.79
C ASP A 87 -14.45 -15.34 -6.86
N ASN A 88 -14.52 -14.79 -5.63
CA ASN A 88 -13.50 -14.82 -4.57
C ASN A 88 -12.16 -14.17 -4.93
N LYS A 89 -12.12 -13.41 -6.03
CA LYS A 89 -10.98 -12.58 -6.40
C LYS A 89 -11.06 -11.24 -5.69
N ILE A 90 -9.91 -10.66 -5.36
CA ILE A 90 -9.82 -9.41 -4.62
C ILE A 90 -9.45 -8.31 -5.59
N ALA A 91 -10.32 -7.30 -5.73
CA ALA A 91 -10.06 -6.14 -6.54
C ALA A 91 -9.50 -5.01 -5.67
N PHE A 92 -8.35 -4.46 -6.08
CA PHE A 92 -7.72 -3.31 -5.44
C PHE A 92 -7.71 -2.14 -6.42
N PHE A 93 -8.16 -0.98 -5.96
CA PHE A 93 -8.13 0.26 -6.73
C PHE A 93 -6.97 1.14 -6.27
N CYS A 94 -6.17 1.63 -7.23
CA CYS A 94 -5.04 2.54 -7.01
C CYS A 94 -5.04 3.61 -8.11
N GLY A 95 -5.46 4.82 -7.77
CA GLY A 95 -5.70 5.93 -8.68
C GLY A 95 -6.57 5.51 -9.86
N ARG A 96 -6.04 5.70 -11.07
CA ARG A 96 -6.74 5.40 -12.34
C ARG A 96 -6.69 3.94 -12.75
N HIS A 97 -6.15 3.06 -11.91
CA HIS A 97 -5.99 1.65 -12.21
C HIS A 97 -6.63 0.77 -11.14
N TYR A 98 -6.90 -0.48 -11.52
CA TYR A 98 -7.26 -1.52 -10.58
C TYR A 98 -6.48 -2.80 -10.87
N TYR A 99 -6.19 -3.53 -9.80
CA TYR A 99 -5.52 -4.82 -9.78
C TYR A 99 -6.54 -5.88 -9.38
N LEU A 100 -6.41 -7.09 -9.91
CA LEU A 100 -7.27 -8.21 -9.57
C LEU A 100 -6.39 -9.36 -9.12
N PHE A 101 -6.60 -9.82 -7.89
CA PHE A 101 -5.82 -10.89 -7.29
C PHE A 101 -6.66 -12.14 -7.12
N ASP A 102 -6.09 -13.30 -7.46
CA ASP A 102 -6.58 -14.60 -7.02
C ASP A 102 -5.69 -15.07 -5.85
N GLY A 103 -6.23 -14.97 -4.64
CA GLY A 103 -5.43 -15.11 -3.42
C GLY A 103 -4.32 -14.05 -3.36
N SER A 104 -3.07 -14.48 -3.40
CA SER A 104 -1.90 -13.59 -3.35
C SER A 104 -1.30 -13.29 -4.73
N ARG A 105 -1.84 -13.87 -5.80
CA ARG A 105 -1.29 -13.77 -7.15
C ARG A 105 -2.05 -12.76 -7.99
N LEU A 106 -1.32 -11.92 -8.71
CA LEU A 106 -1.94 -10.98 -9.64
C LEU A 106 -2.43 -11.73 -10.89
N GLU A 107 -3.67 -11.46 -11.27
CA GLU A 107 -4.26 -12.01 -12.50
C GLU A 107 -3.52 -11.49 -13.73
N HIS A 108 -3.51 -12.31 -14.78
CA HIS A 108 -2.86 -11.93 -16.04
C HIS A 108 -3.50 -10.69 -16.67
N ASN A 109 -2.69 -9.83 -17.29
CA ASN A 109 -3.08 -8.55 -17.91
C ASN A 109 -3.62 -7.49 -16.93
N TYR A 110 -3.24 -7.55 -15.66
CA TYR A 110 -3.44 -6.48 -14.67
C TYR A 110 -2.12 -5.75 -14.36
N PRO A 111 -2.18 -4.48 -13.91
CA PRO A 111 -3.37 -3.67 -13.67
C PRO A 111 -4.09 -3.23 -14.95
N LYS A 112 -5.39 -2.93 -14.81
CA LYS A 112 -6.25 -2.37 -15.86
C LYS A 112 -6.72 -0.97 -15.51
N ARG A 113 -7.19 -0.20 -16.49
CA ARG A 113 -7.68 1.17 -16.26
C ARG A 113 -9.10 1.13 -15.70
N LEU A 114 -9.48 2.14 -14.91
CA LEU A 114 -10.87 2.31 -14.49
C LEU A 114 -11.86 2.39 -15.66
N THR A 115 -11.42 2.90 -16.81
CA THR A 115 -12.20 2.94 -18.05
C THR A 115 -12.57 1.55 -18.57
N ASP A 116 -11.77 0.53 -18.25
CA ASP A 116 -12.05 -0.85 -18.66
C ASP A 116 -13.23 -1.45 -17.86
N LEU A 117 -13.63 -0.80 -16.76
CA LEU A 117 -14.87 -1.07 -16.01
C LEU A 117 -16.06 -0.25 -16.52
N GLY A 118 -15.87 0.55 -17.58
CA GLY A 118 -16.91 1.44 -18.12
C GLY A 118 -17.02 2.79 -17.41
N LEU A 119 -16.08 3.13 -16.51
CA LEU A 119 -16.08 4.43 -15.84
C LEU A 119 -15.59 5.55 -16.77
N PRO A 120 -16.13 6.79 -16.65
CA PRO A 120 -15.67 7.92 -17.44
C PRO A 120 -14.19 8.25 -17.22
N GLN A 121 -13.51 8.78 -18.25
CA GLN A 121 -12.11 9.23 -18.14
C GLN A 121 -11.88 10.35 -17.10
N THR A 122 -12.94 11.06 -16.71
CA THR A 122 -12.90 12.09 -15.67
C THR A 122 -12.71 11.51 -14.26
N VAL A 123 -13.03 10.23 -14.04
CA VAL A 123 -12.82 9.55 -12.75
C VAL A 123 -11.33 9.25 -12.60
N THR A 124 -10.74 9.79 -11.53
CA THR A 124 -9.29 9.68 -11.24
C THR A 124 -8.95 8.63 -10.19
N LYS A 125 -9.92 8.26 -9.34
CA LYS A 125 -9.80 7.26 -8.27
C LYS A 125 -11.18 6.78 -7.83
N ILE A 126 -11.20 5.72 -7.03
CA ILE A 126 -12.38 5.16 -6.36
C ILE A 126 -12.20 5.34 -4.87
N ASP A 127 -13.12 6.03 -4.19
CA ASP A 127 -13.00 6.30 -2.75
C ASP A 127 -13.48 5.13 -1.86
N ALA A 128 -14.36 4.27 -2.40
CA ALA A 128 -14.89 3.07 -1.72
C ALA A 128 -15.47 2.09 -2.75
N ALA A 129 -15.46 0.79 -2.44
CA ALA A 129 -16.00 -0.29 -3.27
C ALA A 129 -16.58 -1.42 -2.41
#